data_AF-A0A427U778-F1
#
_entry.id   AF-A0A427U778-F1
#
_cell.length_a   1.000
_cell.length_b   1.000
_cell.length_c   1.000
_cell.angle_alpha   90.00
_cell.angle_beta   90.00
_cell.angle_gamma   90.00
#
_symmetry.space_group_name_H-M   'P 1'
#
loop_
_entity.id
_entity.type
_entity.pdbx_description
1 polymer ?
#
loop_
_entity_poly.entity_id
_entity_poly.type
_entity_poly.pdbx_seq_one_letter_code
_entity_poly.pdbx_strand_id
1 'polypeptide(L)'
;MMRLATSLFLLSSSAIANVQTSYDELNDKFAECSVIQPINGDMRDEWLIKQSEPVIKTMLLTLKHRAFQRCIEKADKEHLYQSFLVYINTGNREPLDLYLALRENDLLSSQKQYIDSEFLENADRLTKLSSFSENFDTLQAFEIFKKQINK
;
A
#
# COMPACT_ATOMS: atom_id res chain seq x y z
N MET A 1 -41.63 18.72 31.77
CA MET A 1 -40.47 18.94 30.88
C MET A 1 -39.63 17.68 30.88
N MET A 2 -39.86 16.75 29.93
CA MET A 2 -39.13 15.49 29.85
C MET A 2 -38.04 15.65 28.78
N ARG A 3 -36.78 15.65 29.22
CA ARG A 3 -35.62 16.01 28.40
C ARG A 3 -35.26 14.89 27.44
N LEU A 4 -35.12 15.26 26.17
CA LEU A 4 -34.43 14.55 25.10
C LEU A 4 -33.08 14.01 25.59
N ALA A 5 -32.95 12.69 25.74
CA ALA A 5 -31.67 12.04 26.06
C ALA A 5 -31.48 10.70 25.33
N THR A 6 -32.30 10.39 24.33
CA THR A 6 -32.24 9.13 23.56
C THR A 6 -31.59 9.27 22.19
N SER A 7 -31.21 10.48 21.76
CA SER A 7 -30.70 10.74 20.41
C SER A 7 -29.18 10.52 20.26
N LEU A 8 -28.40 10.51 21.36
CA LEU A 8 -26.94 10.40 21.30
C LEU A 8 -26.43 8.96 21.15
N PHE A 9 -27.20 7.95 21.57
CA PHE A 9 -26.77 6.56 21.53
C PHE A 9 -26.91 5.88 20.16
N LEU A 10 -27.74 6.43 19.26
CA LEU A 10 -27.95 5.84 17.94
C LEU A 10 -26.85 6.22 16.94
N LEU A 11 -26.24 7.40 17.10
CA LEU A 11 -25.18 7.88 16.21
C LEU A 11 -23.88 7.10 16.39
N SER A 12 -23.54 6.73 17.63
CA SER A 12 -22.32 5.96 17.91
C SER A 12 -22.37 4.55 17.32
N SER A 13 -23.51 3.86 17.39
CA SER A 13 -23.66 2.50 16.82
C SER A 13 -23.49 2.49 15.29
N SER A 14 -24.04 3.49 14.59
CA SER A 14 -23.91 3.59 13.13
C SER A 14 -22.48 3.91 12.68
N ALA A 15 -21.79 4.80 13.40
CA ALA A 15 -20.42 5.16 13.08
C ALA A 15 -19.43 4.01 13.33
N ILE A 16 -19.63 3.24 14.41
CA ILE A 16 -18.83 2.05 14.71
C ILE A 16 -19.07 0.94 13.67
N ALA A 17 -20.32 0.76 13.23
CA ALA A 17 -20.63 -0.21 12.17
C ALA A 17 -19.93 0.15 10.85
N ASN A 18 -19.91 1.43 10.46
CA ASN A 18 -19.21 1.88 9.25
C ASN A 18 -17.69 1.65 9.33
N VAL A 19 -17.09 1.86 10.51
CA VAL A 19 -15.67 1.55 10.73
C VAL A 19 -15.41 0.05 10.53
N GLN A 20 -16.23 -0.82 11.12
CA GLN A 20 -16.09 -2.27 10.95
C GLN A 20 -16.23 -2.67 9.48
N THR A 21 -17.24 -2.16 8.77
CA THR A 21 -17.41 -2.45 7.34
C THR A 21 -16.20 -2.00 6.52
N SER A 22 -15.70 -0.78 6.75
CA SER A 22 -14.50 -0.29 6.04
C SER A 22 -13.23 -1.09 6.37
N TYR A 23 -13.15 -1.65 7.58
CA TYR A 23 -12.05 -2.53 7.98
C TYR A 23 -12.12 -3.90 7.28
N ASP A 24 -13.32 -4.49 7.20
CA ASP A 24 -13.54 -5.74 6.48
C ASP A 24 -13.24 -5.57 4.98
N GLU A 25 -13.70 -4.47 4.37
CA GLU A 25 -13.38 -4.12 2.98
C GLU A 25 -11.87 -3.93 2.76
N LEU A 26 -11.17 -3.29 3.70
CA LEU A 26 -9.71 -3.15 3.64
C LEU A 26 -9.01 -4.52 3.72
N ASN A 27 -9.46 -5.42 4.59
CA ASN A 27 -8.89 -6.77 4.69
C ASN A 27 -9.13 -7.60 3.43
N ASP A 28 -10.33 -7.54 2.86
CA ASP A 28 -10.65 -8.20 1.60
C ASP A 28 -9.76 -7.67 0.47
N LYS A 29 -9.58 -6.33 0.42
CA LYS A 29 -8.70 -5.71 -0.58
C LYS A 29 -7.23 -6.07 -0.35
N PHE A 30 -6.78 -6.14 0.90
CA PHE A 30 -5.44 -6.59 1.23
C PHE A 30 -5.21 -8.03 0.75
N ALA A 31 -6.17 -8.92 0.97
CA ALA A 31 -6.11 -10.30 0.51
C ALA A 31 -6.05 -10.39 -1.02
N GLU A 32 -6.91 -9.64 -1.72
CA GLU A 32 -6.90 -9.55 -3.19
C GLU A 32 -5.55 -9.04 -3.71
N CYS A 33 -5.06 -7.93 -3.18
CA CYS A 33 -3.81 -7.30 -3.62
C CYS A 33 -2.56 -8.10 -3.22
N SER A 34 -2.66 -9.00 -2.25
CA SER A 34 -1.57 -9.88 -1.83
C SER A 34 -1.35 -11.06 -2.78
N VAL A 35 -2.30 -11.35 -3.67
CA VAL A 35 -2.15 -12.40 -4.69
C VAL A 35 -1.00 -12.03 -5.64
N ILE A 36 -0.07 -12.97 -5.82
CA ILE A 36 1.08 -12.80 -6.70
C ILE A 36 0.64 -13.08 -8.15
N GLN A 37 0.94 -12.14 -9.04
CA GLN A 37 0.72 -12.28 -10.47
C GLN A 37 2.06 -12.58 -11.18
N PRO A 38 2.05 -13.39 -12.25
CA PRO A 38 3.24 -13.60 -13.06
C PRO A 38 3.72 -12.30 -13.71
N ILE A 39 5.04 -12.09 -13.69
CA ILE A 39 5.63 -10.99 -14.45
C ILE A 39 5.48 -11.23 -15.95
N ASN A 40 4.81 -10.28 -16.61
CA ASN A 40 4.64 -10.26 -18.05
C ASN A 40 5.10 -8.91 -18.62
N GLY A 41 5.72 -8.93 -19.81
CA GLY A 41 6.16 -7.72 -20.51
C GLY A 41 7.65 -7.43 -20.43
N ASP A 42 8.04 -6.31 -21.07
CA ASP A 42 9.42 -5.85 -21.11
C ASP A 42 9.71 -4.98 -19.88
N MET A 43 10.73 -5.37 -19.11
CA MET A 43 11.20 -4.62 -17.94
C MET A 43 12.49 -3.87 -18.22
N ARG A 44 13.00 -3.93 -19.46
CA ARG A 44 14.20 -3.21 -19.86
C ARG A 44 13.94 -1.72 -19.80
N ASP A 45 14.79 -1.06 -19.05
CA ASP A 45 14.74 0.37 -18.83
C ASP A 45 16.17 0.90 -18.79
N GLU A 46 16.44 2.01 -19.48
CA GLU A 46 17.80 2.52 -19.66
C GLU A 46 18.50 2.84 -18.33
N TRP A 47 17.75 3.33 -17.35
CA TRP A 47 18.29 3.60 -16.03
C TRP A 47 18.51 2.31 -15.26
N LEU A 48 17.50 1.42 -15.23
CA LEU A 48 17.55 0.17 -14.47
C LEU A 48 18.66 -0.78 -14.93
N ILE A 49 18.93 -0.84 -16.24
CA ILE A 49 19.97 -1.69 -16.84
C ILE A 49 21.37 -1.29 -16.39
N LYS A 50 21.59 0.00 -16.08
CA LYS A 50 22.89 0.52 -15.65
C LYS A 50 23.16 0.33 -14.16
N GLN A 51 22.16 -0.12 -13.40
CA GLN A 51 22.26 -0.23 -11.95
C GLN A 51 23.00 -1.49 -11.50
N SER A 52 23.58 -1.40 -10.30
CA SER A 52 24.14 -2.58 -9.63
C SER A 52 23.03 -3.54 -9.19
N GLU A 53 23.37 -4.82 -9.04
CA GLU A 53 22.44 -5.86 -8.61
C GLU A 53 21.69 -5.53 -7.29
N PRO A 54 22.35 -5.00 -6.22
CA PRO A 54 21.64 -4.57 -5.02
C PRO A 54 20.59 -3.49 -5.29
N VAL A 55 20.91 -2.51 -6.14
CA VAL A 55 19.99 -1.42 -6.50
C VAL A 55 18.80 -1.95 -7.29
N ILE A 56 19.01 -2.87 -8.23
CA ILE A 56 17.92 -3.52 -8.99
C ILE A 56 16.99 -4.27 -8.04
N LYS A 57 17.53 -5.05 -7.10
CA LYS A 57 16.73 -5.79 -6.11
C LYS A 57 15.91 -4.85 -5.22
N THR A 58 16.52 -3.77 -4.72
CA THR A 58 15.83 -2.74 -3.94
C THR A 58 14.75 -2.04 -4.78
N MET A 59 15.01 -1.78 -6.06
CA MET A 59 14.03 -1.21 -6.98
C MET A 59 12.83 -2.15 -7.17
N LEU A 60 13.05 -3.45 -7.44
CA LEU A 60 11.97 -4.42 -7.59
C LEU A 60 11.12 -4.55 -6.32
N LEU A 61 11.74 -4.56 -5.14
CA LEU A 61 11.01 -4.54 -3.86
C LEU A 61 10.16 -3.27 -3.72
N THR A 62 10.72 -2.11 -4.10
CA THR A 62 10.01 -0.82 -4.06
C THR A 62 8.83 -0.81 -5.03
N LEU A 63 9.02 -1.32 -6.26
CA LEU A 63 7.96 -1.39 -7.27
C LEU A 63 6.83 -2.33 -6.83
N LYS A 64 7.16 -3.49 -6.26
CA LYS A 64 6.17 -4.40 -5.66
C LYS A 64 5.38 -3.70 -4.56
N HIS A 65 6.07 -3.03 -3.63
CA HIS A 65 5.43 -2.30 -2.55
C HIS A 65 4.48 -1.21 -3.09
N ARG A 66 4.90 -0.45 -4.10
CA ARG A 66 4.06 0.60 -4.71
C ARG A 66 2.87 0.04 -5.47
N ALA A 67 3.04 -1.09 -6.17
CA ALA A 67 1.92 -1.78 -6.81
C ALA A 67 0.88 -2.22 -5.77
N PHE A 68 1.34 -2.80 -4.66
CA PHE A 68 0.48 -3.18 -3.54
C PHE A 68 -0.25 -1.97 -2.94
N GLN A 69 0.47 -0.88 -2.64
CA GLN A 69 -0.11 0.34 -2.06
C GLN A 69 -1.16 0.96 -2.98
N ARG A 70 -0.91 1.05 -4.29
CA ARG A 70 -1.91 1.54 -5.27
C ARG A 70 -3.15 0.66 -5.29
N CYS A 71 -2.98 -0.65 -5.18
CA CYS A 71 -4.09 -1.61 -5.20
C CYS A 71 -5.02 -1.43 -3.98
N ILE A 72 -4.48 -1.17 -2.79
CA ILE A 72 -5.28 -0.97 -1.57
C ILE A 72 -5.70 0.48 -1.32
N GLU A 73 -5.14 1.46 -2.05
CA GLU A 73 -5.22 2.90 -1.74
C GLU A 73 -6.63 3.40 -1.43
N LYS A 74 -7.62 2.96 -2.21
CA LYS A 74 -9.01 3.41 -2.02
C LYS A 74 -9.60 2.89 -0.71
N ALA A 75 -9.44 1.60 -0.41
CA ALA A 75 -9.96 0.99 0.81
C ALA A 75 -9.20 1.50 2.04
N ASP A 76 -7.89 1.70 1.91
CA ASP A 76 -7.04 2.27 2.97
C ASP A 76 -7.51 3.68 3.36
N LYS A 77 -7.77 4.54 2.36
CA LYS A 77 -8.30 5.90 2.58
C LYS A 77 -9.70 5.89 3.18
N GLU A 78 -10.57 4.99 2.73
CA GLU A 78 -11.94 4.88 3.27
C GLU A 78 -11.91 4.49 4.74
N HIS A 79 -11.11 3.51 5.12
CA HIS A 79 -10.99 3.09 6.51
C HIS A 79 -10.41 4.17 7.42
N LEU A 80 -9.37 4.89 6.96
CA LEU A 80 -8.85 6.06 7.66
C LEU A 80 -9.93 7.14 7.85
N TYR A 81 -10.71 7.41 6.80
CA TYR A 81 -11.77 8.40 6.82
C TYR A 81 -12.88 8.03 7.83
N GLN A 82 -13.37 6.78 7.83
CA GLN A 82 -14.37 6.33 8.79
C GLN A 82 -13.85 6.37 10.23
N SER A 83 -12.60 5.96 10.45
CA SER A 83 -11.94 6.04 11.76
C SER A 83 -11.85 7.48 12.27
N PHE A 84 -11.55 8.42 11.38
CA PHE A 84 -11.50 9.85 11.72
C PHE A 84 -12.90 10.44 11.99
N LEU A 85 -13.93 10.01 11.26
CA LEU A 85 -15.31 10.41 11.54
C LEU A 85 -15.79 9.95 12.91
N VAL A 86 -15.43 8.74 13.35
CA VAL A 86 -15.73 8.29 14.71
C VAL A 86 -15.06 9.20 15.74
N TYR A 87 -13.80 9.55 15.53
CA TYR A 87 -13.09 10.48 16.42
C TYR A 87 -13.78 11.85 16.51
N ILE A 88 -14.14 12.46 15.37
CA ILE A 88 -14.84 13.75 15.34
C ILE A 88 -16.19 13.67 16.09
N ASN A 89 -16.96 12.62 15.84
CA ASN A 89 -18.34 12.53 16.32
C ASN A 89 -18.45 12.09 17.78
N THR A 90 -17.47 11.35 18.29
CA THR A 90 -17.55 10.69 19.60
C THR A 90 -16.41 11.04 20.54
N GLY A 91 -15.32 11.63 20.04
CA GLY A 91 -14.06 11.79 20.75
C GLY A 91 -13.26 10.49 20.91
N ASN A 92 -13.78 9.34 20.48
CA ASN A 92 -13.07 8.06 20.58
C ASN A 92 -11.94 7.98 19.53
N ARG A 93 -10.70 7.90 20.00
CA ARG A 93 -9.50 7.80 19.16
C ARG A 93 -9.08 6.37 18.84
N GLU A 94 -9.62 5.39 19.54
CA GLU A 94 -9.14 4.00 19.49
C GLU A 94 -9.04 3.43 18.06
N PRO A 95 -10.04 3.58 17.17
CA PRO A 95 -9.91 3.06 15.80
C PRO A 95 -8.79 3.72 15.01
N LEU A 96 -8.59 5.03 15.19
CA LEU A 96 -7.56 5.79 14.51
C LEU A 96 -6.17 5.41 15.02
N ASP A 97 -5.99 5.30 16.34
CA ASP A 97 -4.70 4.94 16.94
C ASP A 97 -4.30 3.50 16.56
N LEU A 98 -5.26 2.56 16.49
CA LEU A 98 -5.02 1.19 15.98
C LEU A 98 -4.57 1.20 14.51
N TYR A 99 -5.27 1.93 13.64
CA TYR A 99 -4.89 2.06 12.23
C TYR A 99 -3.48 2.64 12.06
N LEU A 100 -3.14 3.69 12.81
CA LEU A 100 -1.83 4.34 12.73
C LEU A 100 -0.69 3.44 13.21
N ALA A 101 -0.92 2.63 14.26
CA ALA A 101 0.08 1.68 14.75
C ALA A 101 0.43 0.59 13.72
N LEU A 102 -0.53 0.17 12.90
CA LEU A 102 -0.32 -0.85 11.85
C LEU A 102 0.48 -0.31 10.65
N ARG A 103 0.59 1.02 10.49
CA ARG A 103 1.26 1.69 9.37
C ARG A 103 2.77 1.89 9.56
N GLU A 104 3.32 1.61 10.74
CA GLU A 104 4.77 1.64 10.95
C GLU A 104 5.43 0.50 10.17
N ASN A 105 5.93 0.81 8.96
CA ASN A 105 6.55 -0.16 8.08
C ASN A 105 8.06 0.08 7.96
N ASP A 106 8.83 -0.84 8.55
CA ASP A 106 10.28 -0.72 8.77
C ASP A 106 11.13 -1.19 7.56
N LEU A 107 10.50 -1.70 6.50
CA LEU A 107 11.19 -2.33 5.38
C LEU A 107 12.11 -1.36 4.60
N LEU A 108 11.65 -0.13 4.37
CA LEU A 108 12.45 0.90 3.68
C LEU A 108 13.63 1.40 4.53
N SER A 109 13.56 1.27 5.86
CA SER A 109 14.62 1.74 6.75
C SER A 109 15.91 0.94 6.59
N SER A 110 15.79 -0.37 6.30
CA SER A 110 16.90 -1.31 6.14
C SER A 110 17.73 -1.14 4.86
N GLN A 111 17.21 -0.46 3.83
CA GLN A 111 17.88 -0.30 2.53
C GLN A 111 18.15 1.17 2.15
N LYS A 112 18.06 2.10 3.13
CA LYS A 112 18.22 3.55 2.93
C LYS A 112 19.44 3.96 2.10
N GLN A 113 20.54 3.22 2.20
CA GLN A 113 21.78 3.48 1.46
C GLN A 113 21.63 3.46 -0.07
N TYR A 114 20.59 2.82 -0.60
CA TYR A 114 20.31 2.74 -2.05
C TYR A 114 19.16 3.64 -2.48
N ILE A 115 18.52 4.37 -1.55
CA ILE A 115 17.30 5.13 -1.79
C ILE A 115 17.63 6.62 -1.71
N ASP A 116 17.91 7.22 -2.87
CA ASP A 116 18.04 8.67 -3.05
C ASP A 116 16.87 9.24 -3.87
N SER A 117 16.93 10.54 -4.20
CA SER A 117 15.89 11.19 -5.00
C SER A 117 15.78 10.61 -6.41
N GLU A 118 16.90 10.33 -7.07
CA GLU A 118 16.92 9.77 -8.42
C GLU A 118 16.29 8.37 -8.45
N PHE A 119 16.59 7.54 -7.45
CA PHE A 119 15.97 6.25 -7.26
C PHE A 119 14.45 6.38 -7.13
N LEU A 120 13.96 7.31 -6.30
CA LEU A 120 12.52 7.49 -6.07
C LEU A 120 11.79 7.99 -7.32
N GLU A 121 12.39 8.90 -8.08
CA GLU A 121 11.86 9.38 -9.37
C GLU A 121 11.79 8.25 -10.40
N ASN A 122 12.83 7.42 -10.48
CA ASN A 122 12.84 6.27 -11.36
C ASN A 122 11.83 5.21 -10.91
N ALA A 123 11.65 5.00 -9.61
CA ALA A 123 10.59 4.15 -9.11
C ALA A 123 9.22 4.68 -9.57
N ASP A 124 8.96 6.00 -9.50
CA ASP A 124 7.66 6.57 -9.92
C ASP A 124 7.42 6.34 -11.40
N ARG A 125 8.46 6.52 -12.21
CA ARG A 125 8.42 6.27 -13.64
C ARG A 125 8.19 4.80 -13.97
N LEU A 126 8.94 3.89 -13.34
CA LEU A 126 8.89 2.45 -13.58
C LEU A 126 7.54 1.85 -13.16
N THR A 127 6.88 2.38 -12.13
CA THR A 127 5.53 1.91 -11.75
C THR A 127 4.47 2.10 -12.83
N LYS A 128 4.73 2.89 -13.87
CA LYS A 128 3.84 3.09 -15.03
C LYS A 128 3.98 1.98 -16.08
N LEU A 129 5.00 1.13 -15.98
CA LEU A 129 5.14 -0.03 -16.83
C LEU A 129 4.10 -1.08 -16.45
N SER A 130 3.49 -1.71 -17.45
CA SER A 130 2.51 -2.78 -17.24
C SER A 130 3.11 -3.97 -16.49
N SER A 131 4.41 -4.22 -16.61
CA SER A 131 5.10 -5.26 -15.86
C SER A 131 5.12 -5.03 -14.35
N PHE A 132 4.84 -3.80 -13.88
CA PHE A 132 4.87 -3.43 -12.47
C PHE A 132 3.53 -2.84 -11.99
N SER A 133 2.42 -3.12 -12.68
CA SER A 133 1.10 -2.63 -12.29
C SER A 133 0.47 -3.40 -11.15
N GLU A 134 0.81 -4.68 -11.00
CA GLU A 134 0.20 -5.62 -10.04
C GLU A 134 1.25 -6.15 -9.05
N ASN A 135 0.79 -6.83 -8.01
CA ASN A 135 1.70 -7.48 -7.05
C ASN A 135 2.40 -8.69 -7.72
N PHE A 136 3.72 -8.80 -7.55
CA PHE A 136 4.53 -9.80 -8.26
C PHE A 136 5.58 -10.47 -7.37
N ASP A 137 6.14 -11.56 -7.88
CA ASP A 137 7.30 -12.24 -7.29
C ASP A 137 8.60 -11.51 -7.69
N THR A 138 9.28 -10.92 -6.70
CA THR A 138 10.49 -10.14 -6.91
C THR A 138 11.69 -10.99 -7.36
N LEU A 139 11.75 -12.26 -6.95
CA LEU A 139 12.81 -13.18 -7.40
C LEU A 139 12.58 -13.56 -8.86
N GLN A 140 11.33 -13.91 -9.21
CA GLN A 140 10.96 -14.18 -10.60
C GLN A 140 11.23 -12.96 -11.50
N ALA A 141 10.83 -11.76 -11.06
CA ALA A 141 11.07 -10.51 -11.78
C ALA A 141 12.57 -10.30 -12.04
N PHE A 142 13.40 -10.50 -11.02
CA PHE A 142 14.86 -10.33 -11.13
C PHE A 142 15.47 -11.32 -12.13
N GLU A 143 15.08 -12.59 -12.09
CA GLU A 143 15.58 -13.61 -13.03
C GLU A 143 15.13 -13.35 -14.47
N ILE A 144 13.90 -12.89 -14.68
CA ILE A 144 13.42 -12.50 -16.01
C ILE A 144 14.18 -11.27 -16.50
N PHE A 145 14.36 -10.25 -15.65
CA PHE A 145 15.11 -9.04 -16.01
C PHE A 145 16.54 -9.38 -16.45
N LYS A 146 17.25 -10.21 -15.68
CA LYS A 146 18.59 -10.71 -16.07
C LYS A 146 18.60 -11.42 -17.42
N LYS A 147 17.58 -12.22 -17.72
CA LYS A 147 17.47 -12.89 -19.03
C LYS A 147 17.20 -11.90 -20.16
N GLN A 148 16.46 -10.81 -19.91
CA GLN A 148 16.14 -9.80 -20.92
C GLN A 148 17.35 -8.94 -21.29
N ILE A 149 18.23 -8.60 -20.33
CA ILE A 149 19.40 -7.74 -20.58
C ILE A 149 20.59 -8.49 -21.21
N ASN A 150 20.60 -9.82 -21.16
CA ASN A 150 21.66 -10.67 -21.72
C ASN A 150 21.29 -11.27 -23.10
N LYS A 151 20.17 -10.85 -23.68
CA LYS A 151 19.69 -11.22 -25.03
C LYS A 151 19.91 -10.06 -25.99
#